data_AF-A0A8J8GD93-F1
#
_entry.id   AF-A0A8J8GD93-F1
#
_cell.length_a   1.000
_cell.length_b   1.000
_cell.length_c   1.000
_cell.angle_alpha   90.00
_cell.angle_beta   90.00
_cell.angle_gamma   90.00
#
_symmetry.space_group_name_H-M   'P 1'
#
loop_
_entity.id
_entity.type
_entity.pdbx_description
1 polymer ?
#
loop_
_entity_poly.entity_id
_entity_poly.type
_entity_poly.pdbx_seq_one_letter_code
_entity_poly.pdbx_strand_id
1 'polypeptide(L)'
;MQPQNPANATISDCITYANGKEKQKLQQLKNDLEKEINELSNRNKLNQELLIQSLQFVNLSLDLFMPEIDAYNYERPGQTSQPYGEGRSFFNSKV
;
A
#
# COMPACT_ATOMS: atom_id res chain seq x y z
N MET A 1 -37.14 15.21 -20.56
CA MET A 1 -35.84 14.72 -20.05
C MET A 1 -35.60 15.42 -18.73
N GLN A 2 -35.68 14.69 -17.60
CA GLN A 2 -35.63 15.27 -16.26
C GLN A 2 -34.22 15.76 -15.91
N PRO A 3 -34.08 16.87 -15.17
CA PRO A 3 -32.78 17.40 -14.78
C PRO A 3 -32.16 16.50 -13.70
N GLN A 4 -30.94 16.01 -13.94
CA GLN A 4 -30.12 15.33 -12.95
C GLN A 4 -29.77 16.29 -11.81
N ASN A 5 -29.79 15.77 -10.58
CA ASN A 5 -29.47 16.45 -9.33
C ASN A 5 -28.10 17.20 -9.40
N PRO A 6 -28.00 18.50 -9.08
CA PRO A 6 -26.76 19.28 -9.22
C PRO A 6 -25.58 18.80 -8.36
N ALA A 7 -25.82 17.91 -7.38
CA ALA A 7 -24.80 17.41 -6.46
C ALA A 7 -23.84 16.36 -7.08
N ASN A 8 -24.18 15.77 -8.23
CA ASN A 8 -23.35 14.73 -8.90
C ASN A 8 -22.92 15.13 -10.33
N ALA A 9 -23.05 16.41 -10.69
CA ALA A 9 -22.63 16.88 -11.99
C ALA A 9 -21.11 16.76 -12.13
N THR A 10 -20.64 15.98 -13.10
CA THR A 10 -19.21 15.87 -13.39
C THR A 10 -18.76 16.99 -14.33
N ILE A 11 -17.46 17.31 -14.35
CA ILE A 11 -16.89 18.27 -15.30
C ILE A 11 -17.21 17.85 -16.76
N SER A 12 -17.33 16.54 -17.01
CA SER A 12 -17.76 15.99 -18.31
C SER A 12 -19.20 16.42 -18.66
N ASP A 13 -20.12 16.41 -17.69
CA ASP A 13 -21.49 16.86 -17.90
C ASP A 13 -21.53 18.37 -18.16
N CYS A 14 -20.75 19.17 -17.42
CA CYS A 14 -20.62 20.60 -17.65
C CYS A 14 -20.09 20.95 -19.06
N ILE A 15 -19.18 20.14 -19.61
CA ILE A 15 -18.65 20.31 -20.98
C ILE A 15 -19.74 20.07 -22.04
N THR A 16 -20.72 19.19 -21.78
CA THR A 16 -21.81 18.92 -22.74
C THR A 16 -22.77 20.09 -22.88
N TYR A 17 -22.97 20.87 -21.82
CA TYR A 17 -23.82 22.06 -21.80
C TYR A 17 -23.08 23.37 -22.12
N ALA A 18 -21.75 23.36 -22.07
CA ALA A 18 -20.92 24.53 -22.39
C ALA A 18 -20.77 24.74 -23.91
N ASN A 19 -20.76 26.00 -24.35
CA ASN A 19 -20.63 26.37 -25.76
C ASN A 19 -19.37 27.21 -26.05
N GLY A 20 -18.84 27.07 -27.26
CA GLY A 20 -17.77 27.92 -27.79
C GLY A 20 -16.45 27.83 -27.01
N LYS A 21 -15.89 28.99 -26.63
CA LYS A 21 -14.58 29.12 -25.97
C LYS A 21 -14.53 28.49 -24.58
N GLU A 22 -15.64 28.52 -23.85
CA GLU A 22 -15.71 27.96 -22.48
C GLU A 22 -15.61 26.44 -22.50
N LYS A 23 -16.22 25.80 -23.50
CA LYS A 23 -16.11 24.35 -23.72
C LYS A 23 -14.66 23.93 -23.93
N GLN A 24 -13.92 24.64 -24.78
CA GLN A 24 -12.51 24.35 -25.04
C GLN A 24 -11.65 24.50 -23.79
N LYS A 25 -11.88 25.55 -23.00
CA LYS A 25 -11.17 25.79 -21.74
C LYS A 25 -11.47 24.70 -20.69
N LEU A 26 -12.72 24.29 -20.56
CA LEU A 26 -13.12 23.20 -19.66
C LEU A 26 -12.51 21.86 -20.11
N GLN A 27 -12.46 21.60 -21.41
CA GLN A 27 -11.85 20.39 -21.95
C GLN A 27 -10.34 20.33 -21.66
N GLN A 28 -9.63 21.45 -21.84
CA GLN A 28 -8.21 21.55 -21.48
C GLN A 28 -8.00 21.32 -19.99
N LEU A 29 -8.76 22.03 -19.14
CA LEU A 29 -8.63 21.91 -17.70
C LEU A 29 -8.95 20.50 -17.19
N LYS A 30 -9.94 19.83 -17.81
CA LYS A 30 -10.25 18.43 -17.53
C LYS A 30 -9.06 17.54 -17.88
N ASN A 31 -8.50 17.68 -19.08
CA ASN A 31 -7.36 16.87 -19.52
C ASN A 31 -6.13 17.07 -18.62
N ASP A 32 -5.87 18.31 -18.23
CA ASP A 32 -4.77 18.66 -17.32
C ASP A 32 -5.00 18.02 -15.95
N LEU A 33 -6.23 18.11 -15.41
CA LEU A 33 -6.58 17.47 -14.15
C LEU A 33 -6.46 15.95 -14.21
N GLU A 34 -6.94 15.31 -15.28
CA GLU A 34 -6.80 13.87 -15.48
C GLU A 34 -5.33 13.46 -15.56
N LYS A 35 -4.49 14.27 -16.21
CA LYS A 35 -3.04 14.03 -16.26
C LYS A 35 -2.41 14.09 -14.87
N GLU A 36 -2.70 15.13 -14.10
CA GLU A 36 -2.19 15.30 -12.73
C GLU A 36 -2.66 14.18 -11.79
N ILE A 37 -3.93 13.77 -11.88
CA ILE A 37 -4.48 12.66 -11.09
C ILE A 37 -3.76 11.35 -11.43
N ASN A 38 -3.52 11.08 -12.71
CA ASN A 38 -2.80 9.89 -13.14
C ASN A 38 -1.35 9.89 -12.64
N GLU A 39 -0.67 11.04 -12.71
CA GLU A 39 0.68 11.17 -12.17
C GLU A 39 0.73 10.93 -10.66
N LEU A 40 -0.21 11.52 -9.92
CA LEU A 40 -0.31 11.34 -8.48
C LEU A 40 -0.61 9.88 -8.12
N SER A 41 -1.50 9.22 -8.85
CA SER A 41 -1.81 7.79 -8.69
C SER A 41 -0.58 6.92 -8.92
N ASN A 42 0.18 7.18 -9.98
CA ASN A 42 1.41 6.45 -10.27
C ASN A 42 2.46 6.62 -9.17
N ARG A 43 2.62 7.84 -8.65
CA ARG A 43 3.53 8.12 -7.53
C ARG A 43 3.08 7.42 -6.25
N ASN A 44 1.77 7.37 -5.98
CA ASN A 44 1.23 6.65 -4.83
C ASN A 44 1.52 5.15 -4.93
N LYS A 45 1.27 4.56 -6.11
CA LYS A 45 1.57 3.15 -6.37
C LYS A 45 3.06 2.85 -6.18
N LEU A 46 3.95 3.68 -6.71
CA LEU A 46 5.39 3.54 -6.52
C LEU A 46 5.76 3.60 -5.03
N ASN A 47 5.19 4.52 -4.26
CA ASN A 47 5.44 4.61 -2.84
C ASN A 47 4.99 3.33 -2.10
N GLN A 48 3.85 2.74 -2.48
CA GLN A 48 3.40 1.47 -1.92
C GLN A 48 4.39 0.33 -2.23
N GLU A 49 4.88 0.25 -3.47
CA GLU A 49 5.89 -0.74 -3.87
C GLU A 49 7.22 -0.56 -3.11
N LEU A 50 7.66 0.68 -2.90
CA LEU A 50 8.87 0.99 -2.12
C LEU A 50 8.71 0.63 -0.64
N LEU A 51 7.54 0.86 -0.06
CA LEU A 51 7.25 0.46 1.32
C LEU A 51 7.29 -1.06 1.48
N ILE A 52 6.71 -1.80 0.53
CA ILE A 52 6.76 -3.27 0.52
C ILE A 52 8.22 -3.76 0.46
N GLN A 53 9.02 -3.20 -0.45
CA GLN A 53 10.45 -3.56 -0.57
C GLN A 53 11.24 -3.22 0.69
N SER A 54 10.95 -2.08 1.32
CA SER A 54 11.61 -1.69 2.58
C SER A 54 11.31 -2.67 3.70
N LEU A 55 10.06 -3.11 3.83
CA LEU A 55 9.67 -4.13 4.81
C LEU A 55 10.34 -5.48 4.53
N GLN A 56 10.42 -5.89 3.26
CA GLN A 56 11.14 -7.11 2.86
C GLN A 56 12.62 -7.04 3.24
N PHE A 57 13.27 -5.89 3.01
CA PHE A 57 14.66 -5.69 3.39
C PHE A 57 14.87 -5.76 4.91
N VAL A 58 13.98 -5.14 5.70
CA VAL A 58 14.04 -5.20 7.17
C VAL A 58 13.86 -6.65 7.64
N ASN A 59 12.89 -7.39 7.11
CA ASN A 59 12.67 -8.79 7.48
C ASN A 59 13.90 -9.64 7.17
N LEU A 60 14.45 -9.53 5.95
CA LEU A 60 15.68 -10.24 5.57
C LEU A 60 16.85 -9.88 6.49
N SER A 61 16.98 -8.60 6.85
CA SER A 61 18.03 -8.17 7.77
C SER A 61 17.84 -8.77 9.16
N LEU A 62 16.61 -8.82 9.67
CA LEU A 62 16.29 -9.47 10.94
C LEU A 62 16.58 -10.98 10.89
N ASP A 63 16.22 -11.66 9.80
CA ASP A 63 16.50 -13.09 9.61
C ASP A 63 18.00 -13.39 9.62
N LEU A 64 18.83 -12.50 9.06
CA LEU A 64 20.29 -12.64 9.05
C LEU A 64 20.94 -12.39 10.42
N PHE A 65 20.36 -11.52 11.25
CA PHE A 65 20.92 -11.14 12.55
C PHE A 65 20.27 -11.85 13.73
N MET A 66 19.09 -12.46 13.56
CA MET A 66 18.51 -13.35 14.56
C MET A 66 19.19 -14.71 14.45
N PRO A 67 19.96 -15.14 15.46
CA PRO A 67 20.37 -16.53 15.52
C PRO A 67 19.09 -17.38 15.53
N GLU A 68 18.99 -18.35 14.62
CA GLU A 68 18.16 -19.53 14.90
C GLU A 68 18.71 -20.08 16.20
N ILE A 69 17.99 -19.84 17.30
CA ILE A 69 18.31 -20.45 18.59
C ILE A 69 17.95 -21.92 18.41
N ASP A 70 18.78 -22.64 17.65
CA ASP A 70 18.96 -24.05 17.83
C ASP A 70 19.43 -24.17 19.27
N ALA A 71 18.52 -24.62 20.12
CA ALA A 71 18.82 -25.05 21.46
C ALA A 71 19.69 -26.32 21.39
N TYR A 72 20.88 -26.20 20.79
CA TYR A 72 21.98 -27.14 20.96
C TYR A 72 22.60 -26.84 22.33
N ASN A 73 21.78 -26.97 23.36
CA ASN A 73 22.28 -27.14 24.71
C ASN A 73 23.07 -28.43 24.67
N TYR A 74 24.38 -28.37 24.92
CA TYR A 74 25.14 -29.54 25.34
C TYR A 74 24.45 -30.05 26.61
N GLU A 75 23.49 -30.96 26.47
CA GLU A 75 22.85 -31.60 27.60
C GLU A 75 23.93 -32.39 28.32
N ARG A 76 24.33 -31.90 29.49
CA ARG A 76 25.00 -32.72 30.48
C ARG A 76 24.02 -33.84 30.84
N PRO A 77 24.38 -35.12 30.70
CA PRO A 77 23.45 -36.20 31.02
C PRO A 77 23.08 -36.10 32.51
N GLY A 78 21.84 -35.69 32.80
CA GLY A 78 21.29 -35.71 34.16
C GLY A 78 20.59 -34.46 34.69
N GLN A 79 20.33 -33.40 33.91
CA GLN A 79 19.52 -32.28 34.38
C GLN A 79 18.30 -32.02 33.50
N THR A 80 17.13 -32.42 34.00
CA THR A 80 15.81 -32.07 33.49
C THR A 80 15.52 -30.59 33.78
N SER A 81 15.82 -29.70 32.84
CA SER A 81 15.32 -28.33 32.90
C SER A 81 13.95 -28.21 32.24
N GLN A 82 12.97 -27.81 33.05
CA GLN A 82 11.62 -27.39 32.67
C GLN A 82 11.63 -26.40 31.48
N PRO A 83 10.68 -26.49 30.54
CA PRO A 83 10.60 -25.54 29.44
C PRO A 83 10.11 -24.19 29.96
N TYR A 84 11.04 -23.27 30.21
CA TYR A 84 10.75 -21.86 30.35
C TYR A 84 10.52 -21.25 28.96
N GLY A 85 9.41 -20.54 28.82
CA GLY A 85 9.25 -19.52 27.79
C GLY A 85 8.21 -19.85 26.73
N GLU A 86 6.94 -19.64 27.09
CA GLU A 86 5.96 -19.07 26.17
C GLU A 86 6.62 -17.93 25.37
N GLY A 87 6.64 -18.03 24.04
CA GLY A 87 7.19 -16.93 23.25
C GLY A 87 7.38 -17.15 21.76
N ARG A 88 6.72 -18.13 21.12
CA ARG A 88 6.84 -18.29 19.65
C ARG A 88 5.51 -18.55 18.99
N SER A 89 4.72 -17.48 18.83
CA SER A 89 3.77 -17.35 17.73
C SER A 89 3.53 -15.86 17.45
N PHE A 90 4.33 -15.26 16.55
CA PHE A 90 4.07 -13.91 16.04
C PHE A 90 4.07 -13.83 14.51
N PHE A 91 4.46 -14.91 13.82
CA PHE A 91 4.54 -14.97 12.36
C PHE A 91 3.69 -16.12 11.81
N ASN A 92 2.40 -16.14 12.12
CA ASN A 92 1.46 -16.93 11.32
C ASN A 92 1.12 -16.11 10.07
N SER A 93 2.01 -16.16 9.08
CA SER A 93 1.71 -15.66 7.73
C SER A 93 0.74 -16.64 7.08
N LYS A 94 -0.57 -16.40 7.22
CA LYS A 94 -1.55 -16.98 6.32
C LYS A 94 -1.94 -15.94 5.28
N VAL A 95 -1.63 -16.31 4.04
CA VAL A 95 -2.13 -15.71 2.79
C VAL A 95 -3.65 -15.86 2.70
#